data_AF-A0A0F0GFB1-F1
#
_entry.id   AF-A0A0F0GFB1-F1
#
_cell.length_a   1.000
_cell.length_b   1.000
_cell.length_c   1.000
_cell.angle_alpha   90.00
_cell.angle_beta   90.00
_cell.angle_gamma   90.00
#
_symmetry.space_group_name_H-M   'P 1'
#
loop_
_entity.id
_entity.type
_entity.pdbx_description
1 polymer ?
#
loop_
_entity_poly.entity_id
_entity_poly.type
_entity_poly.pdbx_seq_one_letter_code
_entity_poly.pdbx_strand_id
1 'polypeptide(L)'
;MVVDRIAPDVVVLHVSGELDTTSSSELTTPLNTQVVSGNRAVVVDLGGVKFLGSAGLEALVLGQQRAAKAGVDFVVVASSRAALRPIEATGLGSVFTILRSVDEAAERYSS
;
A
#
# COMPACT_ATOMS: atom_id res chain seq x y z
N MET A 1 -11.16 -5.97 1.77
CA MET A 1 -9.70 -5.93 1.98
C MET A 1 -9.29 -7.17 2.77
N VAL A 2 -8.18 -7.82 2.40
CA VAL A 2 -7.63 -9.02 3.07
C VAL A 2 -6.21 -8.71 3.52
N VAL A 3 -5.81 -9.18 4.70
CA VAL A 3 -4.44 -9.04 5.20
C VAL A 3 -3.77 -10.41 5.17
N ASP A 4 -2.63 -10.51 4.50
CA ASP A 4 -1.79 -11.70 4.44
C ASP A 4 -0.40 -11.43 5.00
N ARG A 5 0.33 -12.49 5.36
CA ARG A 5 1.70 -12.41 5.87
C ARG A 5 2.62 -13.22 4.96
N ILE A 6 3.54 -12.53 4.29
CA ILE A 6 4.49 -13.14 3.34
C ILE A 6 5.86 -13.41 3.97
N ALA A 7 6.16 -12.82 5.13
CA ALA A 7 7.32 -13.13 5.96
C ALA A 7 6.99 -12.82 7.43
N PRO A 8 7.79 -13.30 8.43
CA PRO A 8 7.48 -13.15 9.85
C PRO A 8 7.09 -11.73 10.29
N ASP A 9 7.68 -10.70 9.68
CA ASP A 9 7.52 -9.28 9.96
C ASP A 9 7.08 -8.46 8.73
N VAL A 10 6.54 -9.11 7.69
CA VAL A 10 6.06 -8.43 6.47
C VAL A 10 4.62 -8.81 6.19
N VAL A 11 3.76 -7.79 6.13
CA VAL A 11 2.33 -7.94 5.88
C VAL A 11 1.92 -7.31 4.56
N VAL A 12 0.96 -7.94 3.90
CA VAL A 12 0.38 -7.47 2.64
C VAL A 12 -1.09 -7.14 2.88
N LEU A 13 -1.51 -5.92 2.55
CA LEU A 13 -2.91 -5.53 2.51
C LEU A 13 -3.38 -5.60 1.06
N HIS A 14 -4.20 -6.60 0.75
CA HIS A 14 -4.85 -6.73 -0.54
C HIS A 14 -6.09 -5.83 -0.60
N VAL A 15 -6.01 -4.84 -1.49
CA VAL A 15 -7.05 -3.84 -1.70
C VAL A 15 -7.70 -4.07 -3.05
N SER A 16 -9.03 -4.00 -3.08
CA SER A 16 -9.81 -4.31 -4.28
C SER A 16 -11.03 -3.42 -4.40
N GLY A 17 -11.48 -3.18 -5.63
CA GLY A 17 -12.64 -2.34 -5.89
C GLY A 17 -12.23 -0.89 -6.16
N GLU A 18 -12.97 0.05 -5.60
CA GLU A 18 -12.75 1.48 -5.79
C GLU A 18 -12.18 2.09 -4.52
N LEU A 19 -11.18 2.97 -4.66
CA LEU A 19 -10.60 3.76 -3.57
C LEU A 19 -10.89 5.24 -3.80
N ASP A 20 -12.01 5.67 -3.25
CA ASP A 20 -12.58 7.01 -3.34
C ASP A 20 -12.93 7.55 -1.94
N THR A 21 -13.64 8.68 -1.87
CA THR A 21 -14.05 9.31 -0.61
C THR A 21 -14.93 8.43 0.28
N THR A 22 -15.61 7.44 -0.30
CA THR A 22 -16.54 6.55 0.42
C THR A 22 -15.78 5.38 1.07
N SER A 23 -14.63 5.00 0.50
CA SER A 23 -13.87 3.78 0.82
C SER A 23 -12.48 4.02 1.43
N SER A 24 -11.99 5.27 1.48
CA SER A 24 -10.66 5.60 2.01
C SER A 24 -10.50 5.31 3.52
N SER A 25 -11.58 5.34 4.29
CA SER A 25 -11.58 4.96 5.71
C SER A 25 -11.27 3.48 5.91
N GLU A 26 -11.69 2.63 4.96
CA GLU A 26 -11.47 1.18 4.98
C GLU A 26 -10.00 0.82 4.77
N LEU A 27 -9.21 1.70 4.15
CA LEU A 27 -7.77 1.54 3.99
C LEU A 27 -6.97 2.11 5.17
N THR A 28 -7.41 3.25 5.71
CA THR A 28 -6.64 4.00 6.70
C THR A 28 -6.53 3.29 8.06
N THR A 29 -7.63 2.73 8.58
CA THR A 29 -7.62 2.04 9.88
C THR A 29 -6.71 0.81 9.87
N PRO A 30 -6.83 -0.13 8.91
CA PRO A 30 -5.98 -1.31 8.86
C PRO A 30 -4.51 -0.98 8.61
N LEU A 31 -4.22 0.01 7.76
CA LEU A 31 -2.86 0.50 7.56
C LEU A 31 -2.25 0.98 8.87
N ASN A 32 -2.97 1.80 9.63
CA ASN A 32 -2.48 2.28 10.92
C ASN A 32 -2.21 1.13 11.88
N THR A 33 -3.11 0.15 11.96
CA THR A 33 -2.93 -1.05 12.79
C THR A 33 -1.66 -1.81 12.39
N GLN A 34 -1.45 -2.05 11.10
CA GLN A 34 -0.29 -2.83 10.65
C GLN A 34 1.04 -2.09 10.83
N VAL A 35 1.06 -0.76 10.67
CA VAL A 35 2.26 0.05 10.91
C VAL A 35 2.70 0.00 12.38
N VAL A 36 1.76 0.01 13.33
CA VAL A 36 2.11 0.00 14.77
C VAL A 36 2.31 -1.40 15.36
N SER A 37 2.11 -2.46 14.57
CA SER A 37 2.17 -3.85 15.04
C SER A 37 3.59 -4.44 15.08
N GLY A 38 4.63 -3.61 14.90
CA GLY A 38 6.03 -4.07 14.93
C GLY A 38 6.48 -4.81 13.66
N ASN A 39 5.74 -4.69 12.56
CA ASN A 39 6.16 -5.22 11.26
C ASN A 39 7.36 -4.41 10.73
N ARG A 40 8.30 -5.07 10.06
CA ARG A 40 9.39 -4.46 9.30
C ARG A 40 8.87 -3.75 8.05
N ALA A 41 7.86 -4.32 7.40
CA ALA A 41 7.28 -3.75 6.19
C ALA A 41 5.76 -3.95 6.10
N VAL A 42 5.10 -2.95 5.51
CA VAL A 42 3.69 -2.98 5.11
C VAL A 42 3.62 -2.79 3.60
N VAL A 43 3.13 -3.82 2.91
CA VAL A 43 2.92 -3.83 1.46
C VAL A 43 1.45 -3.60 1.17
N VAL A 44 1.13 -2.62 0.33
CA VAL A 44 -0.24 -2.36 -0.13
C VAL A 44 -0.39 -2.86 -1.55
N ASP A 45 -1.12 -3.95 -1.72
CA ASP A 45 -1.39 -4.53 -3.03
C ASP A 45 -2.66 -3.92 -3.64
N LEU A 46 -2.45 -3.13 -4.69
CA LEU A 46 -3.50 -2.47 -5.46
C LEU A 46 -3.89 -3.28 -6.72
N GLY A 47 -3.45 -4.53 -6.86
CA GLY A 47 -3.75 -5.37 -8.01
C GLY A 47 -5.24 -5.59 -8.26
N GLY A 48 -6.06 -5.58 -7.19
CA GLY A 48 -7.52 -5.67 -7.27
C GLY A 48 -8.24 -4.33 -7.46
N VAL A 49 -7.54 -3.21 -7.45
CA VAL A 49 -8.14 -1.87 -7.53
C VAL A 49 -8.49 -1.52 -8.97
N LYS A 50 -9.75 -1.13 -9.17
CA LYS A 50 -10.34 -0.74 -10.45
C LYS A 50 -10.41 0.77 -10.65
N PHE A 51 -10.37 1.53 -9.55
CA PHE A 51 -10.35 2.98 -9.56
C PHE A 51 -9.60 3.52 -8.33
N LEU A 52 -8.67 4.44 -8.53
CA LEU A 52 -7.93 5.13 -7.47
C LEU A 52 -8.13 6.64 -7.60
N GLY A 53 -8.97 7.19 -6.74
CA GLY A 53 -9.25 8.63 -6.64
C GLY A 53 -8.37 9.36 -5.63
N SER A 54 -8.59 10.66 -5.49
CA SER A 54 -7.79 11.53 -4.61
C SER A 54 -7.76 11.07 -3.15
N ALA A 55 -8.89 10.61 -2.61
CA ALA A 55 -8.96 10.13 -1.23
C ALA A 55 -8.15 8.83 -1.01
N GLY A 56 -8.09 7.95 -2.02
CA GLY A 56 -7.22 6.78 -1.99
C GLY A 56 -5.75 7.16 -2.04
N LEU A 57 -5.37 8.13 -2.89
CA LEU A 57 -4.01 8.66 -2.95
C LEU A 57 -3.59 9.31 -1.62
N GLU A 58 -4.47 10.11 -1.02
CA GLU A 58 -4.25 10.73 0.29
C GLU A 58 -4.04 9.67 1.38
N ALA A 59 -4.87 8.61 1.39
CA ALA A 59 -4.72 7.51 2.34
C ALA A 59 -3.37 6.80 2.20
N LEU A 60 -2.88 6.58 0.97
CA LEU A 60 -1.55 6.02 0.72
C LEU A 60 -0.43 6.93 1.22
N VAL A 61 -0.51 8.24 0.95
CA VAL A 61 0.49 9.22 1.43
C VAL A 61 0.53 9.27 2.95
N LEU A 62 -0.63 9.32 3.59
CA LEU A 62 -0.74 9.33 5.04
C LEU A 62 -0.25 8.01 5.67
N GLY A 63 -0.48 6.88 4.99
CA GLY A 63 0.07 5.58 5.37
C GLY A 63 1.60 5.56 5.33
N GLN A 64 2.19 6.01 4.21
CA GLN A 64 3.64 6.13 4.04
C GLN A 64 4.27 7.02 5.11
N GLN A 65 3.70 8.21 5.36
CA GLN A 65 4.24 9.13 6.36
C GLN A 65 4.23 8.54 7.77
N ARG A 66 3.22 7.74 8.11
CA ARG A 66 3.15 7.04 9.40
C ARG A 66 4.17 5.91 9.49
N ALA A 67 4.28 5.11 8.44
CA ALA A 67 5.28 4.04 8.36
C ALA A 67 6.70 4.59 8.50
N ALA A 68 7.01 5.68 7.79
CA ALA A 68 8.29 6.37 7.89
C ALA A 68 8.59 6.85 9.32
N LYS A 69 7.60 7.43 10.03
CA LYS A 69 7.76 7.83 11.44
C LYS A 69 7.99 6.65 12.38
N ALA A 70 7.43 5.49 12.05
CA ALA A 70 7.57 4.26 12.84
C ALA A 70 8.83 3.45 12.46
N GLY A 71 9.58 3.86 11.44
CA GLY A 71 10.72 3.09 10.91
C GLY A 71 10.31 1.80 10.19
N VAL A 72 9.09 1.78 9.64
CA VAL A 72 8.50 0.65 8.91
C VAL A 72 8.54 0.95 7.41
N ASP A 73 8.98 -0.01 6.60
CA ASP A 73 8.95 0.13 5.15
C ASP A 73 7.51 0.17 4.64
N PHE A 74 7.21 1.13 3.76
CA PHE A 74 5.92 1.22 3.08
C PHE A 74 6.11 1.00 1.58
N VAL A 75 5.53 -0.08 1.07
CA VAL A 75 5.67 -0.51 -0.31
C VAL A 75 4.30 -0.59 -0.96
N VAL A 76 4.19 -0.14 -2.21
CA VAL A 76 2.98 -0.27 -3.01
C VAL A 76 3.22 -1.31 -4.10
N VAL A 77 2.35 -2.29 -4.23
CA VAL A 77 2.31 -3.18 -5.39
C VAL A 77 1.24 -2.66 -6.35
N ALA A 78 1.66 -2.28 -7.55
CA ALA A 78 0.74 -1.78 -8.57
C ALA A 78 1.23 -2.15 -9.98
N SER A 79 0.38 -2.86 -10.72
CA SER A 79 0.62 -3.25 -12.12
C SER A 79 -0.48 -2.77 -13.07
N SER A 80 -1.64 -2.36 -12.54
CA SER A 80 -2.78 -1.91 -13.33
C SER A 80 -2.69 -0.42 -13.65
N ARG A 81 -3.19 -0.02 -14.83
CA ARG A 81 -3.30 1.42 -15.19
C ARG A 81 -4.23 2.18 -14.24
N ALA A 82 -5.20 1.50 -13.64
CA ALA A 82 -6.14 2.09 -12.69
C ALA A 82 -5.45 2.60 -11.43
N ALA A 83 -4.40 1.91 -10.97
CA ALA A 83 -3.59 2.33 -9.83
C ALA A 83 -2.41 3.23 -10.25
N LEU A 84 -1.70 2.88 -11.32
CA LEU A 84 -0.47 3.58 -11.71
C LEU A 84 -0.73 5.01 -12.23
N ARG A 85 -1.75 5.21 -13.09
CA ARG A 85 -1.97 6.53 -13.71
C ARG A 85 -2.26 7.63 -12.68
N PRO A 86 -3.14 7.45 -11.68
CA PRO A 86 -3.37 8.48 -10.67
C PRO A 86 -2.12 8.81 -9.84
N ILE A 87 -1.29 7.82 -9.52
CA ILE A 87 -0.02 8.02 -8.80
C ILE A 87 0.97 8.84 -9.65
N GLU A 88 1.11 8.50 -10.93
CA GLU A 88 1.98 9.21 -11.87
C GLU A 88 1.49 10.64 -12.14
N ALA A 89 0.20 10.82 -12.41
CA ALA A 89 -0.40 12.11 -12.73
C ALA A 89 -0.30 13.12 -11.58
N THR A 90 -0.20 12.64 -10.34
CA THR A 90 -0.01 13.47 -9.13
C THR A 90 1.45 13.62 -8.72
N GLY A 91 2.39 13.00 -9.44
CA GLY A 91 3.82 13.03 -9.11
C GLY A 91 4.18 12.21 -7.86
N LEU A 92 3.26 11.41 -7.33
CA LEU A 92 3.49 10.62 -6.12
C LEU A 92 4.35 9.37 -6.36
N GLY A 93 4.70 9.06 -7.61
CA GLY A 93 5.59 7.95 -7.94
C GLY A 93 6.96 8.01 -7.26
N SER A 94 7.45 9.21 -6.92
CA SER A 94 8.71 9.38 -6.17
C SER A 94 8.55 9.26 -4.64
N VAL A 95 7.32 9.25 -4.13
CA VAL A 95 7.00 9.13 -2.71
C VAL A 95 6.98 7.66 -2.27
N PHE A 96 6.63 6.76 -3.18
CA PHE A 96 6.45 5.34 -2.89
C PHE A 96 7.55 4.48 -3.50
N THR A 97 7.94 3.42 -2.79
CA THR A 97 8.57 2.27 -3.45
C THR A 97 7.45 1.48 -4.12
N ILE A 98 7.47 1.39 -5.46
CA ILE A 98 6.45 0.69 -6.24
C ILE A 98 7.04 -0.58 -6.83
N LEU A 99 6.45 -1.73 -6.50
CA LEU A 99 6.78 -3.05 -7.05
C LEU A 99 5.67 -3.53 -7.98
N ARG A 100 5.99 -4.51 -8.83
CA ARG A 100 5.06 -5.01 -9.86
C ARG A 100 4.18 -6.16 -9.38
N SER A 101 4.60 -6.87 -8.33
CA SER A 101 3.86 -8.00 -7.76
C SER A 101 4.17 -8.19 -6.27
N VAL A 102 3.30 -8.97 -5.62
CA VAL A 102 3.53 -9.42 -4.23
C VAL A 102 4.72 -10.39 -4.15
N ASP A 103 4.96 -11.18 -5.20
CA ASP A 103 6.13 -12.07 -5.28
C ASP A 103 7.44 -11.26 -5.23
N GLU A 104 7.53 -10.14 -5.95
CA GLU A 104 8.70 -9.24 -5.89
C GLU A 104 8.89 -8.66 -4.48
N ALA A 105 7.79 -8.38 -3.77
CA ALA A 105 7.85 -7.96 -2.38
C ALA A 105 8.36 -9.09 -1.47
N ALA A 106 7.92 -10.34 -1.69
CA ALA A 106 8.38 -11.49 -0.93
C ALA A 106 9.87 -11.75 -1.14
N GLU A 107 10.34 -11.69 -2.39
CA GLU A 107 11.76 -11.80 -2.74
C GLU A 107 12.59 -10.73 -2.02
N ARG A 108 12.13 -9.46 -2.02
CA ARG A 108 12.80 -8.34 -1.35
C ARG A 108 13.02 -8.57 0.15
N TYR A 109 12.13 -9.28 0.83
CA TYR A 109 12.16 -9.48 2.28
C TYR A 109 12.49 -10.91 2.72
N SER A 110 12.90 -11.78 1.80
CA SER A 110 13.31 -13.16 2.05
C SER A 110 14.70 -13.32 2.73
N SER A 111 15.29 -12.23 3.26
CA SER A 111 16.61 -12.19 3.90
C SER A 111 16.55 -11.72 5.36
#